data_AF-A0A6J5EIH8-F1
#
_entry.id   AF-A0A6J5EIH8-F1
#
_cell.length_a   1.000
_cell.length_b   1.000
_cell.length_c   1.000
_cell.angle_alpha   90.00
_cell.angle_beta   90.00
_cell.angle_gamma   90.00
#
_symmetry.space_group_name_H-M   'P 1'
#
loop_
_entity.id
_entity.type
_entity.pdbx_description
1 polymer ?
#
loop_
_entity_poly.entity_id
_entity_poly.type
_entity_poly.pdbx_seq_one_letter_code
_entity_poly.pdbx_strand_id
1 'polypeptide(L)' 'MSRKTRAAEINIGISDKDRTKIAEDMIRQLVEGHEAVVRTARAIFPLADTASDEPTADLLTQRLQIHEKTAWMLRSLLA' A
#
# COMPACT_ATOMS: atom_id res chain seq x y z
N MET A 1 -15.54 -13.64 41.06
CA MET A 1 -15.79 -12.29 40.51
C MET A 1 -14.64 -11.92 39.57
N SER A 2 -14.78 -12.18 38.27
CA SER A 2 -13.77 -11.83 37.26
C SER A 2 -14.16 -10.49 36.64
N ARG A 3 -13.41 -9.43 36.96
CA ARG A 3 -13.54 -8.14 36.25
C ARG A 3 -13.03 -8.37 34.83
N LYS A 4 -13.94 -8.56 33.87
CA LYS A 4 -13.65 -8.38 32.45
C LYS A 4 -13.15 -6.94 32.29
N THR A 5 -11.85 -6.75 32.18
CA THR A 5 -11.25 -5.51 31.73
C THR A 5 -11.76 -5.27 30.31
N ARG A 6 -12.82 -4.47 30.15
CA ARG A 6 -13.15 -3.91 28.83
C ARG A 6 -11.94 -3.09 28.43
N ALA A 7 -11.24 -3.50 27.38
CA ALA A 7 -10.29 -2.62 26.69
C ALA A 7 -11.03 -1.30 26.45
N ALA A 8 -10.42 -0.18 26.87
CA ALA A 8 -11.04 1.13 26.78
C ALA A 8 -11.61 1.33 25.37
N GLU A 9 -12.92 1.55 25.26
CA GLU A 9 -13.56 1.92 24.00
C GLU A 9 -12.96 3.26 23.59
N ILE A 10 -12.03 3.25 22.62
CA ILE A 10 -11.46 4.46 22.04
C ILE A 10 -12.58 5.15 21.24
N ASN A 11 -13.33 6.00 21.93
CA ASN A 11 -14.40 6.80 21.35
C ASN A 11 -13.81 8.08 20.75
N ILE A 12 -13.51 8.03 19.46
CA ILE A 12 -13.07 9.18 18.66
C ILE A 12 -14.25 9.91 18.00
N GLY A 13 -15.50 9.67 18.44
CA GLY A 13 -16.69 10.33 17.90
C GLY A 13 -17.12 9.86 16.50
N ILE A 14 -16.67 8.69 16.06
CA ILE A 14 -16.97 8.09 14.75
C ILE A 14 -17.62 6.72 14.97
N SER A 15 -18.69 6.40 14.23
CA SER A 15 -19.34 5.09 14.31
C SER A 15 -18.43 3.98 13.78
N ASP A 16 -18.62 2.74 14.24
CA ASP A 16 -17.80 1.61 13.77
C ASP A 16 -17.93 1.37 12.27
N LYS A 17 -19.14 1.56 11.72
CA LYS A 17 -19.38 1.46 10.27
C LYS A 17 -18.58 2.51 9.50
N ASP A 18 -18.59 3.75 9.98
CA ASP A 18 -17.86 4.84 9.34
C ASP A 18 -16.35 4.63 9.47
N ARG A 19 -15.87 4.10 10.60
CA ARG A 19 -14.47 3.74 10.82
C ARG A 19 -13.99 2.70 9.83
N THR A 20 -14.75 1.63 9.61
CA THR A 20 -14.43 0.60 8.60
C THR A 20 -14.35 1.21 7.21
N LYS A 21 -15.33 2.04 6.83
CA LYS A 21 -15.33 2.70 5.52
C LYS A 21 -14.12 3.61 5.34
N ILE A 22 -13.75 4.40 6.35
CA ILE A 22 -12.56 5.25 6.32
C ILE A 22 -11.29 4.40 6.17
N ALA A 23 -11.17 3.29 6.90
CA ALA A 23 -10.02 2.41 6.80
C ALA A 23 -9.88 1.79 5.41
N GLU A 24 -10.99 1.33 4.81
CA GLU A 24 -10.99 0.84 3.42
C GLU A 24 -10.59 1.93 2.43
N ASP A 25 -11.12 3.15 2.59
CA ASP A 25 -10.79 4.29 1.74
C ASP A 25 -9.29 4.65 1.85
N MET A 26 -8.69 4.55 3.04
CA MET A 26 -7.24 4.70 3.24
C MET A 26 -6.44 3.59 2.55
N ILE A 27 -6.90 2.33 2.63
CA ILE A 27 -6.24 1.22 1.95
C ILE A 27 -6.31 1.40 0.43
N ARG A 28 -7.45 1.84 -0.13
CA ARG A 28 -7.58 2.17 -1.57
C ARG A 28 -6.55 3.22 -1.99
N GLN A 29 -6.39 4.30 -1.22
CA GLN A 29 -5.39 5.33 -1.51
C GLN A 29 -3.96 4.78 -1.48
N LEU A 30 -3.64 3.89 -0.53
CA LEU A 30 -2.33 3.24 -0.49
C LEU A 30 -2.09 2.35 -1.71
N VAL A 31 -3.09 1.55 -2.12
CA VAL A 31 -3.01 0.73 -3.34
C VAL A 31 -2.70 1.60 -4.54
N GLU A 32 -3.46 2.68 -4.74
CA GLU A 32 -3.26 3.62 -5.85
C GLU A 32 -1.85 4.23 -5.85
N GLY A 33 -1.35 4.62 -4.67
CA GLY A 33 0.00 5.16 -4.50
C GLY A 33 1.09 4.15 -4.88
N HIS A 34 0.97 2.90 -4.43
CA HIS A 34 1.91 1.84 -4.80
C HIS A 34 1.87 1.54 -6.31
N GLU A 35 0.68 1.47 -6.91
CA GLU A 35 0.52 1.25 -8.35
C GLU A 35 1.05 2.42 -9.19
N ALA A 36 0.94 3.65 -8.70
CA ALA A 36 1.54 4.81 -9.36
C ALA A 36 3.07 4.69 -9.44
N VAL A 37 3.71 4.27 -8.35
CA VAL A 37 5.17 4.01 -8.34
C VAL A 37 5.53 2.90 -9.32
N VAL A 38 4.74 1.83 -9.38
CA VAL A 38 4.95 0.73 -10.34
C VAL A 38 4.86 1.22 -11.78
N ARG A 39 3.84 2.00 -12.13
CA ARG A 39 3.69 2.57 -13.48
C ARG A 39 4.88 3.45 -13.86
N THR A 40 5.32 4.32 -12.95
CA THR A 40 6.49 5.18 -13.16
C THR A 40 7.77 4.37 -13.34
N ALA A 41 8.01 3.37 -12.48
CA ALA A 41 9.20 2.53 -12.58
C ALA A 41 9.24 1.74 -13.91
N ARG A 42 8.10 1.19 -14.35
CA ARG A 42 7.99 0.52 -15.65
C ARG A 42 8.22 1.47 -16.84
N ALA A 43 7.79 2.73 -16.72
CA ALA A 43 7.99 3.72 -17.78
C ALA A 43 9.46 4.17 -17.91
N ILE A 44 10.24 4.14 -16.82
CA ILE A 44 11.67 4.53 -16.82
C ILE A 44 12.55 3.37 -17.30
N PHE A 45 12.14 2.12 -17.10
CA PHE A 45 12.95 0.94 -17.42
C PHE A 45 13.54 0.93 -18.84
N PRO A 46 12.79 1.26 -19.92
CA PRO A 46 13.35 1.31 -21.27
C PRO A 46 14.44 2.39 -21.45
N LEU A 47 14.33 3.50 -20.71
CA LEU A 47 15.33 4.57 -20.75
C LEU A 47 16.63 4.12 -20.08
N ALA A 48 16.55 3.44 -18.93
CA ALA A 48 17.71 2.88 -18.24
C ALA A 48 18.42 1.82 -19.11
N ASP A 49 17.64 0.97 -19.78
CA ASP A 49 18.17 -0.04 -20.73
C ASP A 49 18.88 0.62 -21.93
N THR A 50 18.25 1.63 -22.55
CA THR A 50 18.84 2.37 -23.68
C THR A 50 20.14 3.08 -23.30
N ALA A 51 20.25 3.56 -22.06
CA ALA A 51 21.44 4.23 -21.54
C ALA A 51 22.53 3.26 -21.06
N SER A 52 22.26 1.95 -21.02
CA SER A 52 23.11 0.96 -20.35
C SER A 52 23.42 1.39 -18.90
N ASP A 53 22.40 1.80 -18.17
CA ASP A 53 22.48 2.17 -16.75
C ASP A 53 21.96 1.02 -15.90
N GLU A 54 22.82 0.01 -15.70
CA GLU A 54 22.48 -1.18 -14.93
C GLU A 54 22.16 -0.89 -13.45
N PRO A 55 22.87 0.02 -12.74
CA PRO A 55 22.49 0.39 -11.38
C PRO A 55 21.07 0.94 -11.26
N THR A 56 20.65 1.79 -12.20
CA THR A 56 19.26 2.28 -12.21
C THR A 56 18.28 1.16 -12.52
N ALA A 57 18.57 0.29 -13.49
CA ALA A 57 17.70 -0.84 -13.83
C ALA A 57 17.52 -1.82 -12.65
N ASP A 58 18.58 -2.10 -11.90
CA ASP A 58 18.52 -2.94 -10.70
C ASP A 58 17.67 -2.28 -9.59
N LEU A 59 17.88 -0.99 -9.33
CA LEU A 59 17.09 -0.25 -8.35
C LEU A 59 15.60 -0.23 -8.70
N LEU A 60 15.26 -0.05 -9.98
CA LEU A 60 13.88 -0.12 -10.46
C LEU A 60 13.28 -1.52 -10.26
N THR A 61 14.06 -2.58 -10.50
CA THR A 61 13.64 -3.97 -10.29
C THR A 61 13.28 -4.23 -8.82
N GLN A 62 14.15 -3.82 -7.89
CA GLN A 62 13.89 -3.98 -6.45
C GLN A 62 12.66 -3.19 -6.01
N ARG A 63 12.49 -1.96 -6.52
CA ARG A 63 11.34 -1.11 -6.22
C ARG A 63 10.04 -1.73 -6.76
N LEU A 64 10.05 -2.30 -7.96
CA LEU A 64 8.91 -3.00 -8.53
C LEU A 64 8.47 -4.17 -7.65
N GLN A 65 9.40 -5.04 -7.24
CA GLN A 65 9.10 -6.20 -6.39
C GLN A 65 8.36 -5.82 -5.10
N ILE A 66 8.84 -4.78 -4.40
CA ILE A 66 8.24 -4.35 -3.14
C ILE A 66 6.87 -3.71 -3.38
N HIS A 67 6.74 -2.81 -4.35
CA HIS A 67 5.50 -2.07 -4.56
C HIS A 67 4.40 -2.94 -5.16
N GLU A 68 4.72 -3.87 -6.07
CA GLU A 68 3.75 -4.82 -6.62
C GLU A 68 3.24 -5.78 -5.54
N LYS A 69 4.15 -6.33 -4.72
CA LYS A 69 3.78 -7.21 -3.60
C LYS A 69 2.90 -6.47 -2.59
N THR A 70 3.27 -5.24 -2.24
CA THR A 70 2.52 -4.44 -1.27
C THR A 70 1.13 -4.09 -1.80
N ALA A 71 1.02 -3.64 -3.05
CA ALA A 71 -0.27 -3.35 -3.68
C ALA A 71 -1.16 -4.61 -3.73
N TRP A 72 -0.60 -5.78 -4.04
CA TRP A 72 -1.34 -7.05 -4.01
C TRP A 72 -1.87 -7.40 -2.62
N MET A 73 -1.01 -7.32 -1.59
CA MET A 73 -1.44 -7.59 -0.22
C MET A 73 -2.53 -6.61 0.23
N LEU A 74 -2.39 -5.32 -0.08
CA LEU A 74 -3.40 -4.32 0.27
C LEU A 74 -4.74 -4.57 -0.46
N ARG A 75 -4.71 -4.94 -1.75
CA ARG A 75 -5.94 -5.34 -2.47
C ARG A 75 -6.62 -6.55 -1.83
N SER A 76 -5.86 -7.48 -1.27
CA SER A 76 -6.43 -8.64 -0.56
C SER A 76 -7.19 -8.29 0.73
N LEU A 77 -7.00 -7.08 1.27
CA LEU A 77 -7.71 -6.57 2.45
C LEU A 77 -9.03 -5.86 2.08
N LEU A 78 -9.25 -5.54 0.81
CA LEU A 78 -10.43 -4.87 0.28
C LEU A 78 -11.40 -5.91 -0.30
N ALA A 79 -11.97 -6.74 0.57
CA ALA A 79 -12.96 -7.77 0.20
C ALA A 79 -14.30 -7.16 -0.26
#